data_AF-W4VA65-F1
#
_entry.id   AF-W4VA65-F1
#
_cell.length_a   1.000
_cell.length_b   1.000
_cell.length_c   1.000
_cell.angle_alpha   90.00
_cell.angle_beta   90.00
_cell.angle_gamma   90.00
#
_symmetry.space_group_name_H-M   'P 1'
#
loop_
_entity.id
_entity.type
_entity.pdbx_description
1 polymer ?
#
loop_
_entity_poly.entity_id
_entity_poly.type
_entity_poly.pdbx_seq_one_letter_code
_entity_poly.pdbx_strand_id
1 'polypeptide(L)' 'MEAAKQVKAEGKKNDLIERIAADEMFGLSIDELKSVLAPENYIGRSPQQVEEFINEYVKPVLEKNKIEDIEVELKV' A
#
# COMPACT_ATOMS: atom_id res chain seq x y z
N MET A 1 3.88 -21.18 10.06
CA MET A 1 2.70 -21.32 9.20
C MET A 1 1.36 -21.08 9.92
N GLU A 2 1.33 -20.95 11.25
CA GLU A 2 0.07 -20.81 12.01
C GLU A 2 -0.72 -19.52 11.74
N ALA A 3 -0.06 -18.36 11.64
CA ALA A 3 -0.76 -17.10 11.33
C ALA A 3 -1.46 -17.14 9.96
N ALA A 4 -0.83 -17.76 8.96
CA ALA A 4 -1.44 -17.98 7.65
C ALA A 4 -2.65 -18.93 7.71
N LYS A 5 -2.63 -19.92 8.60
CA LYS A 5 -3.76 -20.83 8.84
C LYS A 5 -4.93 -20.09 9.50
N GLN A 6 -4.68 -19.22 10.48
CA GLN A 6 -5.73 -18.39 11.11
C GLN A 6 -6.50 -17.57 10.06
N VAL A 7 -5.80 -16.98 9.10
CA VAL A 7 -6.44 -16.22 8.02
C VAL A 7 -7.13 -17.13 7.01
N LYS A 8 -6.40 -18.11 6.46
CA LYS A 8 -6.87 -18.86 5.29
C LYS A 8 -7.89 -19.95 5.59
N ALA A 9 -7.78 -20.59 6.75
CA ALA A 9 -8.67 -21.69 7.13
C ALA A 9 -9.80 -21.23 8.06
N GLU A 10 -9.53 -20.25 8.92
CA GLU A 10 -10.47 -19.84 9.98
C GLU A 10 -11.08 -18.45 9.74
N GLY A 11 -10.66 -17.71 8.70
CA GLY A 11 -11.19 -16.38 8.38
C GLY A 11 -10.88 -15.32 9.44
N LYS A 12 -9.89 -15.58 10.31
CA LYS A 12 -9.50 -14.68 11.40
C LYS A 12 -8.46 -13.66 10.94
N LYS A 13 -8.17 -12.71 11.82
CA LYS A 13 -7.09 -11.73 11.61
C LYS A 13 -5.72 -12.42 11.58
N ASN A 14 -4.78 -11.82 10.85
CA ASN A 14 -3.39 -12.22 10.88
C ASN A 14 -2.76 -11.78 12.22
N ASP A 15 -2.23 -12.72 12.99
CA ASP A 15 -1.68 -12.52 14.33
C ASP A 15 -0.14 -12.64 14.38
N LEU A 16 0.54 -12.52 13.23
CA LEU A 16 1.99 -12.72 13.13
C LEU A 16 2.78 -11.73 13.99
N ILE A 17 2.36 -10.46 14.02
CA ILE A 17 3.10 -9.41 14.73
C ILE A 17 2.98 -9.59 16.23
N GLU A 18 1.81 -9.98 16.71
CA GLU A 18 1.55 -10.33 18.11
C GLU A 18 2.40 -11.52 18.55
N ARG A 19 2.56 -12.52 17.68
CA ARG A 19 3.42 -13.68 17.96
C ARG A 19 4.90 -13.29 18.05
N ILE A 20 5.38 -12.43 17.16
CA ILE A 20 6.78 -11.95 17.17
C ILE A 20 7.05 -11.11 18.42
N ALA A 21 6.13 -10.21 18.79
CA ALA A 21 6.26 -9.38 19.99
C ALA A 21 6.21 -10.18 21.30
N ALA A 22 5.52 -11.33 21.30
CA ALA A 22 5.43 -12.23 22.45
C ALA A 22 6.61 -13.20 22.59
N ASP A 23 7.48 -13.28 21.58
CA ASP A 23 8.61 -14.21 21.56
C ASP A 23 9.91 -13.48 21.95
N GLU A 24 10.44 -13.85 23.13
CA GLU A 24 11.65 -13.27 23.72
C GLU A 24 12.87 -13.37 22.80
N MET A 25 12.90 -14.33 21.86
CA MET A 25 14.00 -14.49 20.90
C MET A 25 14.20 -13.25 20.02
N PHE A 26 13.12 -12.53 19.72
CA PHE A 26 13.18 -11.33 18.87
C PHE A 26 13.54 -10.08 19.66
N GLY A 27 13.18 -10.03 20.96
CA GLY A 27 13.52 -8.90 21.84
C GLY A 27 12.97 -7.55 21.37
N LEU A 28 11.86 -7.55 20.62
CA LEU A 28 11.22 -6.34 20.06
C LEU A 28 9.84 -6.14 20.67
N SER A 29 9.52 -4.90 21.02
CA SER A 29 8.18 -4.52 21.45
C SER A 29 7.20 -4.39 20.27
N ILE A 30 5.90 -4.48 20.57
CA ILE A 30 4.85 -4.30 19.56
C ILE A 30 4.88 -2.88 18.95
N ASP A 31 5.32 -1.88 19.70
CA ASP A 31 5.38 -0.49 19.24
C ASP A 31 6.56 -0.27 18.29
N GLU A 32 7.73 -0.88 18.57
CA GLU A 32 8.86 -0.92 17.65
C GLU A 32 8.48 -1.60 16.33
N LEU A 33 7.83 -2.77 16.41
CA LEU A 33 7.35 -3.49 15.23
C LEU A 33 6.35 -2.66 14.40
N LYS A 34 5.41 -1.98 15.06
CA LYS A 34 4.45 -1.10 14.36
C LYS A 34 5.14 0.09 13.69
N SER A 35 6.17 0.67 14.32
CA SER A 35 6.90 1.81 13.75
C SER A 35 7.60 1.45 12.44
N VAL A 36 8.18 0.24 12.35
CA VAL A 36 8.89 -0.20 11.13
C VAL A 36 7.94 -0.69 10.05
N LEU A 37 6.72 -1.08 10.40
CA LEU A 37 5.68 -1.59 9.48
C LEU A 37 4.79 -0.49 8.90
N ALA A 38 5.14 0.79 9.08
CA ALA A 38 4.44 1.89 8.45
C ALA A 38 4.43 1.70 6.91
N PRO A 39 3.25 1.57 6.26
CA PRO A 39 3.14 1.21 4.84
C PRO A 39 3.91 2.13 3.89
N GLU A 40 3.99 3.41 4.21
CA GLU A 40 4.73 4.44 3.49
C GLU A 40 6.22 4.14 3.35
N ASN A 41 6.80 3.34 4.25
CA ASN A 41 8.20 2.92 4.16
C ASN A 41 8.44 1.88 3.05
N TYR A 42 7.39 1.24 2.54
CA TYR A 42 7.48 0.10 1.62
C TYR A 42 7.00 0.41 0.20
N ILE A 43 6.65 1.68 -0.09
CA ILE A 43 6.20 2.09 -1.44
C ILE A 43 7.32 2.70 -2.29
N GLY A 44 8.55 2.80 -1.77
CA GLY A 44 9.72 3.30 -2.51
C GLY A 44 9.47 4.68 -3.13
N ARG A 45 9.87 4.84 -4.41
CA ARG A 45 9.64 6.08 -5.18
C ARG A 45 8.30 6.14 -5.91
N SER A 46 7.35 5.25 -5.59
CA SER A 46 6.07 5.19 -6.32
C SER A 46 5.37 6.56 -6.43
N PRO A 47 5.28 7.39 -5.36
CA PRO A 47 4.66 8.71 -5.46
C PRO A 47 5.37 9.62 -6.47
N GLN A 48 6.70 9.72 -6.38
CA GLN A 48 7.49 10.59 -7.26
C GLN A 48 7.46 10.09 -8.71
N GLN A 49 7.51 8.78 -8.92
CA GLN A 49 7.42 8.18 -10.26
C GLN A 49 6.08 8.48 -10.93
N VAL A 50 4.97 8.42 -10.19
CA VAL A 50 3.64 8.75 -10.70
C VAL A 50 3.55 10.24 -11.01
N GLU A 51 4.05 11.09 -10.13
CA GLU A 51 4.07 12.54 -10.34
C GLU A 51 4.90 12.93 -11.59
N GLU A 52 6.12 12.41 -11.70
CA GLU A 52 7.01 12.59 -12.86
C GLU A 52 6.32 12.09 -14.14
N PHE A 53 5.75 10.88 -14.12
CA PHE A 53 5.06 10.32 -15.28
C PHE A 53 3.87 11.17 -15.75
N ILE A 54 3.02 11.60 -14.82
CA ILE A 54 1.86 12.43 -15.13
C ILE A 54 2.31 13.76 -15.74
N ASN A 55 3.31 14.40 -15.13
CA ASN A 55 3.75 15.73 -15.53
C ASN A 55 4.55 15.74 -16.84
N GLU A 56 5.45 14.80 -17.02
CA GLU A 56 6.40 14.81 -18.15
C GLU A 56 5.90 14.06 -19.38
N TYR A 57 4.98 13.10 -19.21
CA TYR A 57 4.53 12.24 -20.30
C TYR A 57 3.04 12.34 -20.59
N VAL A 58 2.19 12.35 -19.55
CA VAL A 58 0.73 12.35 -19.74
C VAL A 58 0.24 13.75 -20.13
N LYS A 59 0.53 14.78 -19.33
CA LYS A 59 0.08 16.16 -19.57
C LYS A 59 0.45 16.68 -20.97
N PRO A 60 1.69 16.52 -21.48
CA PRO A 60 2.03 17.02 -22.81
C PRO A 60 1.22 16.37 -23.94
N VAL A 61 0.86 15.09 -23.79
CA VAL A 61 0.02 14.40 -24.76
C VAL A 61 -1.41 14.91 -24.73
N LEU A 62 -1.98 15.13 -23.54
CA LEU A 62 -3.33 15.69 -23.40
C LEU A 62 -3.41 17.12 -23.96
N GLU A 63 -2.43 17.96 -23.63
CA GLU A 63 -2.33 19.34 -24.12
C GLU A 63 -2.20 19.40 -25.64
N LYS A 64 -1.32 18.56 -26.24
CA LYS A 64 -1.15 18.48 -27.70
C LYS A 64 -2.45 18.15 -28.42
N ASN A 65 -3.31 17.33 -27.81
CA ASN A 65 -4.56 16.90 -28.40
C ASN A 65 -5.76 17.76 -27.98
N LYS A 66 -5.55 18.81 -27.17
CA LYS A 66 -6.60 19.70 -26.65
C LYS A 66 -7.77 18.92 -26.05
N ILE A 67 -7.45 17.87 -25.29
CA ILE A 67 -8.47 17.07 -24.62
C ILE A 67 -9.09 17.94 -23.52
N GLU A 68 -10.37 18.23 -23.66
CA GLU A 68 -11.18 18.94 -22.66
C GLU A 68 -11.74 17.93 -21.66
N ASP A 69 -12.07 18.40 -20.46
CA ASP A 69 -12.75 17.57 -19.47
C ASP A 69 -14.14 17.18 -19.99
N ILE A 70 -14.41 15.88 -19.99
CA ILE A 70 -15.70 15.32 -20.42
C ILE A 70 -16.36 14.70 -19.19
N GLU A 71 -17.51 15.24 -18.79
CA GLU A 71 -18.38 14.59 -17.83
C GLU A 71 -19.22 13.52 -18.53
N VAL A 72 -19.10 12.28 -18.05
CA VAL A 72 -19.86 11.13 -18.56
C VAL A 72 -20.86 10.69 -17.50
N GLU A 73 -22.16 10.92 -17.73
CA GLU A 73 -23.22 10.32 -16.92
C GLU A 73 -23.43 8.85 -17.34
N LEU A 74 -23.14 7.93 -16.43
CA LEU A 74 -23.50 6.52 -16.58
C LEU A 74 -24.95 6.33 -16.11
N LYS A 75 -25.86 6.03 -17.04
CA LYS A 75 -27.19 5.53 -16.70
C LYS A 75 -27.07 4.06 -16.30
N VAL A 76 -26.99 3.80 -15.00
CA VAL A 76 -27.17 2.46 -14.40
C VAL A 76 -28.66 2.23 -14.16
#